data_AF-A0A2T3HKP9-F1
#
_entry.id   AF-A0A2T3HKP9-F1
#
_cell.length_a   1.000
_cell.length_b   1.000
_cell.length_c   1.000
_cell.angle_alpha   90.00
_cell.angle_beta   90.00
_cell.angle_gamma   90.00
#
_symmetry.space_group_name_H-M   'P 1'
#
loop_
_entity.id
_entity.type
_entity.pdbx_description
1 polymer ?
#
loop_
_entity_poly.entity_id
_entity_poly.type
_entity_poly.pdbx_seq_one_letter_code
_entity_poly.pdbx_strand_id
1 'polypeptide(L)'
;MKNFVYIVTDRNRNSLHVGMSADLIKTLEFYKQMPNLFFDSSQQLSRLVYFEEFRTEEQALSRFKLISRFTRSQKEKMIRSCNPDWIDLTIGLDFENVVMQKKLDTQVKMSFIGMS
;
A
#
# COMPACT_ATOMS: atom_id res chain seq x y z
N MET A 1 5.11 -15.84 -1.32
CA MET A 1 5.37 -14.39 -1.25
C MET A 1 4.03 -13.68 -1.37
N LYS A 2 3.79 -12.62 -0.61
CA LYS A 2 2.56 -11.84 -0.73
C LYS A 2 2.69 -10.93 -1.94
N ASN A 3 1.61 -10.75 -2.69
CA ASN A 3 1.57 -9.83 -3.82
C ASN A 3 0.42 -8.87 -3.62
N PHE A 4 0.65 -7.59 -3.87
CA PHE A 4 -0.33 -6.54 -3.67
C PHE A 4 -0.60 -5.86 -5.00
N VAL A 5 -1.88 -5.57 -5.26
CA VAL A 5 -2.30 -4.63 -6.30
C VAL A 5 -2.87 -3.41 -5.61
N TYR A 6 -2.42 -2.24 -6.00
CA TYR A 6 -2.79 -1.00 -5.32
C TYR A 6 -3.13 0.11 -6.31
N ILE A 7 -3.90 1.08 -5.83
CA ILE A 7 -4.21 2.32 -6.56
C ILE A 7 -3.78 3.50 -5.71
N VAL A 8 -2.90 4.32 -6.28
CA VAL A 8 -2.51 5.61 -5.71
C VAL A 8 -3.08 6.74 -6.56
N THR A 9 -3.34 7.85 -5.89
CA THR A 9 -3.87 9.05 -6.52
C THR A 9 -3.16 10.31 -6.01
N ASP A 10 -3.23 11.36 -6.81
CA ASP A 10 -2.78 12.70 -6.43
C ASP A 10 -3.80 13.39 -5.51
N ARG A 11 -3.41 14.55 -4.97
CA ARG A 11 -4.27 15.33 -4.07
C ARG A 11 -5.60 15.74 -4.70
N ASN A 12 -5.61 15.98 -6.01
CA ASN A 12 -6.78 16.43 -6.76
C ASN A 12 -7.59 15.28 -7.35
N ARG A 13 -7.19 14.02 -7.09
CA ARG A 13 -7.81 12.80 -7.64
C ARG A 13 -7.83 12.78 -9.17
N ASN A 14 -6.97 13.55 -9.83
CA ASN A 14 -6.92 13.67 -11.27
C ASN A 14 -6.26 12.46 -11.94
N SER A 15 -5.31 11.81 -11.29
CA SER A 15 -4.64 10.62 -11.80
C SER A 15 -4.84 9.43 -10.87
N LEU A 16 -5.20 8.28 -11.45
CA LEU A 16 -5.33 7.01 -10.76
C LEU A 16 -4.27 6.06 -11.32
N HIS A 17 -3.20 5.86 -10.56
CA HIS A 17 -2.13 4.96 -10.93
C HIS A 17 -2.37 3.60 -10.29
N VAL A 18 -2.40 2.57 -11.13
CA VAL A 18 -2.49 1.18 -10.69
C VAL A 18 -1.07 0.64 -10.64
N GLY A 19 -0.69 0.03 -9.53
CA GLY A 19 0.60 -0.60 -9.35
C GLY A 19 0.46 -1.99 -8.77
N MET A 20 1.54 -2.77 -8.86
CA MET A 20 1.68 -4.02 -8.13
C MET A 20 3.02 -4.04 -7.38
N SER A 21 3.04 -4.66 -6.21
CA SER A 21 4.26 -4.80 -5.40
C SER A 21 4.20 -6.08 -4.58
N ALA A 22 5.36 -6.70 -4.37
CA ALA A 22 5.49 -7.81 -3.41
C ALA A 22 5.57 -7.31 -1.96
N ASP A 23 5.87 -6.03 -1.75
CA ASP A 23 6.02 -5.39 -0.45
C ASP A 23 5.45 -3.97 -0.50
N LEU A 24 4.14 -3.87 -0.24
CA LEU A 24 3.41 -2.60 -0.31
C LEU A 24 4.02 -1.54 0.61
N ILE A 25 4.54 -1.95 1.76
CA ILE A 25 5.08 -1.05 2.80
C ILE A 25 6.35 -0.37 2.29
N LYS A 26 7.32 -1.17 1.82
CA LYS A 26 8.56 -0.63 1.24
C LYS A 26 8.29 0.28 0.05
N THR A 27 7.31 -0.08 -0.78
CA THR A 27 6.91 0.75 -1.92
C THR A 27 6.35 2.10 -1.46
N LEU A 28 5.49 2.13 -0.44
CA LEU A 28 4.95 3.38 0.11
C LEU A 28 6.03 4.22 0.78
N GLU A 29 6.94 3.62 1.54
CA GLU A 29 8.08 4.33 2.13
C GLU A 29 8.97 4.95 1.06
N PHE A 30 9.23 4.23 -0.04
CA PHE A 30 9.96 4.76 -1.18
C PHE A 30 9.27 5.98 -1.82
N TYR A 31 7.95 5.92 -2.01
CA TYR A 31 7.18 7.06 -2.52
C TYR A 31 7.16 8.25 -1.55
N LYS A 32 7.16 8.00 -0.23
CA LYS A 32 7.28 9.05 0.80
C LYS A 32 8.67 9.70 0.80
N GLN A 33 9.72 8.91 0.61
CA GLN A 33 11.11 9.37 0.62
C GLN A 33 11.58 9.98 -0.71
N MET A 34 10.81 9.84 -1.79
CA MET A 34 11.09 10.45 -3.10
C MET A 34 10.12 11.60 -3.44
N PRO A 35 10.22 12.76 -2.76
CA PRO A 35 9.47 13.95 -3.13
C PRO A 35 9.87 14.51 -4.51
N ASN A 36 11.06 14.17 -5.02
CA ASN A 36 11.64 14.76 -6.23
C ASN A 36 11.34 14.00 -7.53
N LEU A 37 10.59 12.89 -7.49
CA LEU A 37 10.24 12.15 -8.73
C LEU A 37 9.17 12.87 -9.55
N PHE A 38 8.41 13.75 -8.92
CA PHE A 38 7.42 14.61 -9.55
C PHE A 38 7.88 16.04 -9.37
N PHE A 39 8.21 16.73 -10.48
CA PHE A 39 8.73 18.10 -10.50
C PHE A 39 7.76 19.13 -9.89
N ASP A 40 6.52 18.70 -9.65
CA ASP A 40 5.41 19.51 -9.20
C ASP A 40 4.83 18.87 -7.92
N SER A 41 4.97 19.56 -6.79
CA SER A 41 4.44 19.13 -5.48
C SER A 41 2.92 18.90 -5.48
N SER A 42 2.22 19.45 -6.48
CA SER A 42 0.80 19.24 -6.72
C SER A 42 0.44 17.88 -7.34
N GLN A 43 1.41 17.23 -8.03
CA GLN A 43 1.24 15.95 -8.72
C GLN A 43 1.84 14.76 -7.95
N GLN A 44 2.36 15.01 -6.75
CA GLN A 44 2.92 13.94 -5.94
C GLN A 44 1.82 12.90 -5.62
N LEU A 45 2.02 11.68 -6.14
CA LEU A 45 1.21 10.52 -5.81
C LEU A 45 1.40 10.23 -4.33
N SER A 46 0.45 10.71 -3.54
CA SER A 46 0.61 10.82 -2.09
C SER A 46 -0.40 9.97 -1.35
N ARG A 47 -1.49 9.55 -1.99
CA ARG A 47 -2.61 8.89 -1.32
C ARG A 47 -2.84 7.51 -1.85
N LEU A 48 -2.72 6.52 -0.97
CA LEU A 48 -3.15 5.16 -1.24
C LEU A 48 -4.66 5.08 -0.99
N VAL A 49 -5.44 4.80 -2.02
CA VAL A 49 -6.91 4.78 -1.91
C VAL A 49 -7.50 3.39 -2.01
N TYR A 50 -6.70 2.42 -2.47
CA TYR A 50 -7.09 1.04 -2.63
C TYR A 50 -5.87 0.11 -2.60
N PHE A 51 -6.01 -1.05 -1.96
CA PHE A 51 -5.06 -2.16 -2.11
C PHE A 51 -5.77 -3.50 -1.93
N GLU A 52 -5.25 -4.55 -2.57
CA GLU A 52 -5.69 -5.94 -2.44
C GLU A 52 -4.47 -6.86 -2.25
N GLU A 53 -4.54 -7.80 -1.32
CA GLU A 53 -3.52 -8.85 -1.11
C GLU A 53 -3.89 -10.12 -1.89
N PHE A 54 -2.91 -10.70 -2.57
CA PHE A 54 -3.00 -11.95 -3.31
C PHE A 54 -1.94 -12.94 -2.85
N ARG A 55 -2.31 -14.22 -2.85
CA ARG A 55 -1.44 -15.34 -2.44
C ARG A 55 -0.46 -15.77 -3.54
N THR A 56 -0.82 -15.57 -4.81
CA THR A 56 0.03 -15.91 -5.96
C THR A 56 0.24 -14.70 -6.86
N GLU A 57 1.38 -14.65 -7.53
CA GLU A 57 1.73 -13.57 -8.45
C GLU A 57 0.80 -13.54 -9.66
N GLU A 58 0.39 -14.71 -10.18
CA GLU A 58 -0.54 -14.78 -11.32
C GLU A 58 -1.89 -14.14 -11.00
N GLN A 59 -2.40 -14.32 -9.78
CA GLN A 59 -3.65 -13.68 -9.34
C GLN A 59 -3.50 -12.16 -9.29
N ALA A 60 -2.39 -11.68 -8.70
CA ALA A 60 -2.09 -10.25 -8.66
C ALA A 60 -1.92 -9.67 -10.07
N LEU A 61 -1.23 -10.37 -10.97
CA LEU A 61 -1.00 -9.93 -12.34
C LEU A 61 -2.31 -9.89 -13.15
N SER A 62 -3.15 -10.92 -13.01
CA SER A 62 -4.47 -10.96 -13.65
C SER A 62 -5.34 -9.80 -13.18
N ARG A 63 -5.36 -9.56 -11.86
CA ARG A 63 -6.08 -8.44 -11.27
C ARG A 63 -5.52 -7.09 -11.72
N PHE A 64 -4.21 -6.92 -11.72
CA PHE A 64 -3.53 -5.72 -12.20
C PHE A 64 -3.90 -5.41 -13.65
N LYS A 65 -3.85 -6.41 -14.54
CA LYS A 65 -4.25 -6.25 -15.95
C LYS A 65 -5.72 -5.87 -16.08
N LEU A 66 -6.58 -6.47 -15.28
CA LEU A 66 -8.01 -6.18 -15.26
C LEU A 66 -8.28 -4.73 -14.82
N ILE A 67 -7.72 -4.29 -13.69
CA ILE A 67 -7.88 -2.93 -13.17
C ILE A 67 -7.21 -1.92 -14.10
N SER A 68 -6.07 -2.25 -14.71
CA SER A 68 -5.40 -1.36 -15.67
C SER A 68 -6.29 -1.04 -16.88
N ARG A 69 -7.10 -2.01 -17.34
CA ARG A 69 -8.05 -1.83 -18.45
C ARG A 69 -9.34 -1.12 -18.06
N PHE A 70 -9.60 -0.92 -16.77
CA PHE A 70 -10.80 -0.21 -16.33
C PHE A 70 -10.77 1.26 -16.73
N THR A 71 -11.94 1.76 -17.11
CA THR A 71 -12.17 3.19 -17.27
C THR A 71 -12.06 3.89 -15.92
N ARG A 72 -11.84 5.20 -15.94
CA ARG A 72 -11.80 6.02 -14.73
C ARG A 72 -13.03 5.82 -13.85
N SER A 73 -14.22 5.84 -14.44
CA SER A 73 -15.49 5.65 -13.71
C SER A 73 -15.59 4.28 -13.04
N GLN A 74 -15.11 3.21 -13.70
CA GLN A 74 -15.06 1.87 -13.10
C GLN A 74 -14.11 1.81 -11.91
N LYS A 75 -12.91 2.41 -12.02
CA LYS A 75 -11.96 2.52 -10.92
C LYS A 75 -12.55 3.31 -9.76
N GLU A 76 -13.17 4.46 -10.02
CA GLU A 76 -13.82 5.28 -9.00
C GLU A 76 -14.96 4.54 -8.30
N LYS A 77 -15.79 3.79 -9.04
CA LYS A 77 -16.87 2.97 -8.45
C LYS A 77 -16.31 1.90 -7.52
N MET A 78 -15.25 1.21 -7.94
CA MET A 78 -14.58 0.18 -7.15
C MET A 78 -13.91 0.77 -5.90
N ILE A 79 -13.26 1.92 -6.02
CA ILE A 79 -12.68 2.62 -4.87
C ILE A 79 -13.79 3.05 -3.92
N ARG A 80 -14.85 3.69 -4.42
CA ARG A 80 -15.97 4.17 -3.59
C ARG A 80 -16.71 3.06 -2.86
N SER A 81 -16.76 1.83 -3.39
CA SER A 81 -17.38 0.71 -2.68
C SER A 81 -16.63 0.27 -1.43
N CYS A 82 -15.33 0.53 -1.35
CA CYS A 82 -14.49 0.15 -0.20
C CYS A 82 -14.01 1.36 0.62
N ASN A 83 -13.88 2.52 -0.02
CA ASN A 83 -13.34 3.76 0.52
C ASN A 83 -14.14 4.96 -0.04
N PRO A 84 -15.40 5.16 0.41
CA PRO A 84 -16.30 6.18 -0.12
C PRO A 84 -15.75 7.61 0.07
N ASP A 85 -15.01 7.83 1.15
CA ASP A 85 -14.45 9.14 1.51
C ASP A 85 -13.05 9.38 0.92
N TRP A 86 -12.49 8.41 0.18
CA TRP A 86 -11.14 8.47 -0.39
C TRP A 86 -10.08 8.79 0.66
N ILE A 87 -10.24 8.16 1.83
CA ILE A 87 -9.29 8.26 2.95
C ILE A 87 -7.96 7.67 2.48
N ASP A 88 -6.88 8.32 2.89
CA ASP A 88 -5.55 7.81 2.63
C ASP A 88 -5.28 6.59 3.54
N LEU A 89 -5.22 5.42 2.93
CA LEU A 89 -5.01 4.13 3.60
C LEU A 89 -3.55 3.93 4.04
N THR A 90 -2.62 4.80 3.62
CA THR A 90 -1.23 4.74 4.12
C THR A 90 -1.16 4.89 5.63
N ILE A 91 -2.05 5.70 6.21
CA ILE A 91 -2.13 5.97 7.66
C ILE A 91 -2.40 4.68 8.45
N GLY A 92 -3.27 3.82 7.94
CA GLY A 92 -3.56 2.53 8.57
C GLY A 92 -2.38 1.55 8.49
N LEU A 93 -1.66 1.55 7.38
CA LEU A 93 -0.49 0.68 7.17
C LEU A 93 0.72 1.11 8.00
N ASP A 94 0.91 2.41 8.24
CA ASP A 94 1.95 2.88 9.17
C ASP A 94 1.68 2.38 10.59
N PHE A 95 0.42 2.37 11.03
CA PHE A 95 0.05 1.87 12.36
C PHE A 95 0.32 0.38 12.51
N GLU A 96 -0.07 -0.44 11.52
CA GLU A 96 0.24 -1.88 11.53
C GLU A 96 1.74 -2.15 11.52
N ASN A 97 2.53 -1.39 10.75
CA ASN A 97 3.99 -1.52 10.76
C ASN A 97 4.61 -1.22 12.11
N VAL A 98 4.19 -0.12 12.75
CA VAL A 98 4.67 0.23 14.09
C VAL A 98 4.33 -0.87 15.10
N VAL A 99 3.14 -1.47 14.99
CA VAL A 99 2.72 -2.57 15.86
C VAL A 99 3.49 -3.86 15.57
N MET A 100 3.75 -4.19 14.30
CA MET A 100 4.52 -5.38 13.90
C MET A 100 6.00 -5.28 14.28
N GLN A 101 6.62 -4.10 14.13
CA GLN A 101 7.98 -3.82 14.61
C GLN A 101 8.05 -3.88 16.14
N LYS A 102 7.09 -3.29 16.86
CA LYS A 102 7.02 -3.41 18.33
C LYS A 102 6.82 -4.85 18.81
N LYS A 103 6.08 -5.69 18.07
CA LYS A 103 5.92 -7.11 18.41
C LYS A 103 7.24 -7.89 18.36
N LEU A 104 8.20 -7.46 17.54
CA LEU A 104 9.55 -8.04 17.51
C LEU A 104 10.39 -7.59 18.71
N ASP A 105 10.24 -6.36 19.18
CA ASP A 105 10.98 -5.84 20.35
C ASP A 105 10.44 -6.32 21.70
N THR A 106 9.19 -6.78 21.77
CA THR A 106 8.59 -7.21 23.06
C THR A 106 8.82 -8.69 23.39
N GLN A 107 9.61 -9.42 22.59
CA GLN A 107 10.10 -10.73 23.01
C GLN A 107 11.26 -10.53 23.99
N VAL A 108 10.89 -10.20 25.23
CA VAL A 108 11.79 -10.25 26.39
C VAL A 108 12.55 -11.56 26.32
N LYS A 109 13.87 -11.49 26.12
CA LYS A 109 14.79 -12.61 26.36
C LYS A 109 14.61 -13.01 27.83
N MET A 110 13.73 -13.97 28.09
CA MET A 110 13.81 -14.77 29.30
C MET A 110 15.11 -15.56 29.16
N SER A 111 16.19 -15.01 29.70
CA SER A 111 17.42 -15.73 29.92
C SER A 111 17.12 -16.91 30.84
N PHE A 112 16.87 -18.07 30.24
CA PHE A 112 17.09 -19.34 30.91
C PHE A 112 18.59 -19.43 31.18
N ILE A 113 19.01 -18.94 32.35
CA ILE A 113 20.27 -19.36 32.97
C ILE A 113 20.03 -20.80 33.39
N GLY A 114 20.35 -21.72 32.48
CA GLY A 114 20.43 -23.13 32.78
C GLY A 114 21.73 -23.45 33.50
N MET A 115 21.58 -24.29 34.52
CA MET A 115 22.55 -25.28 35.00
C MET A 115 23.73 -24.78 35.85
N SER A 116 23.66 -25.08 37.14
CA SER A 116 24.62 -25.97 37.84
C SER A 116 23.92 -26.60 39.03
#